data_AF-Q4L0W2-F1
#
_entry.id   AF-Q4L0W2-F1
#
_cell.length_a   1.000
_cell.length_b   1.000
_cell.length_c   1.000
_cell.angle_alpha   90.00
_cell.angle_beta   90.00
_cell.angle_gamma   90.00
#
_symmetry.space_group_name_H-M   'P 1'
#
loop_
_entity.id
_entity.type
_entity.pdbx_description
1 polymer ?
#
loop_
_entity_poly.entity_id
_entity_poly.type
_entity_poly.pdbx_seq_one_letter_code
_entity_poly.pdbx_strand_id
1 'polypeptide(L)' 'RRMKGGVLFHDSADKAAKFINLCDAYHIPLLFLADVPGFMLGTKVERAGIIRHGAKMISAMGEATVPKISIVVRKAYAV' A
#
# COMPACT_ATOMS: atom_id res chain seq x y z
N ARG A 1 20.80 -3.04 2.73
CA ARG A 1 19.94 -1.84 2.89
C ARG A 1 18.78 -2.22 3.82
N ARG A 2 18.77 -1.77 5.09
CA ARG A 2 17.70 -2.14 6.05
C ARG A 2 16.41 -1.40 5.66
N MET A 3 15.35 -2.13 5.32
CA MET A 3 14.01 -1.56 5.16
C MET A 3 13.36 -1.35 6.53
N LYS A 4 12.49 -0.33 6.65
CA LYS A 4 11.89 0.14 7.90
C LYS A 4 10.80 -0.80 8.45
N GLY A 5 11.14 -2.07 8.67
CA GLY A 5 10.30 -3.04 9.38
C GLY A 5 8.95 -3.36 8.73
N GLY A 6 8.73 -3.04 7.45
CA GLY A 6 7.46 -3.25 6.74
C GLY A 6 6.42 -2.13 6.90
N VAL A 7 6.77 -1.03 7.59
CA VAL A 7 5.87 0.13 7.79
C VAL A 7 5.59 0.86 6.47
N LEU A 8 4.35 1.27 6.25
CA LEU A 8 3.95 2.05 5.07
C LEU A 8 4.25 3.54 5.25
N PHE A 9 4.88 4.13 4.24
CA PHE A 9 5.17 5.56 4.13
C PHE A 9 4.40 6.14 2.94
N HIS A 10 4.33 7.47 2.86
CA HIS A 10 3.65 8.20 1.79
C HIS A 10 4.19 7.83 0.40
N ASP A 11 5.50 7.70 0.24
CA ASP A 11 6.17 7.30 -1.01
C ASP A 11 5.87 5.84 -1.39
N SER A 12 5.89 4.94 -0.41
CA SER A 12 5.50 3.54 -0.59
C SER A 12 4.03 3.39 -1.00
N ALA A 13 3.14 4.19 -0.40
CA ALA A 13 1.71 4.20 -0.73
C ALA A 13 1.47 4.70 -2.16
N ASP A 14 2.13 5.79 -2.57
CA ASP A 14 2.07 6.28 -3.95
C ASP A 14 2.60 5.28 -4.96
N LYS A 15 3.70 4.60 -4.62
CA LYS A 15 4.28 3.52 -5.44
C LYS A 15 3.27 2.38 -5.62
N ALA A 16 2.67 1.92 -4.53
CA ALA A 16 1.67 0.87 -4.58
C ALA A 16 0.45 1.27 -5.41
N ALA A 17 -0.08 2.49 -5.21
CA ALA A 17 -1.22 3.00 -5.98
C ALA A 17 -0.95 3.01 -7.49
N LYS A 18 0.23 3.51 -7.91
CA LYS A 18 0.63 3.52 -9.32
C LYS A 18 0.77 2.10 -9.89
N PHE A 19 1.33 1.17 -9.11
CA PHE A 19 1.50 -0.21 -9.54
C PHE A 19 0.15 -0.94 -9.68
N ILE A 20 -0.76 -0.74 -8.72
CA ILE A 20 -2.11 -1.30 -8.78
C ILE A 20 -2.84 -0.82 -10.04
N ASN A 21 -2.84 0.50 -10.30
CA ASN A 21 -3.49 1.07 -11.48
C ASN A 21 -2.85 0.56 -12.78
N LEU A 22 -1.53 0.35 -12.79
CA LEU A 22 -0.84 -0.22 -13.94
C LEU A 22 -1.30 -1.66 -14.21
N CYS A 23 -1.30 -2.51 -13.18
CA CYS A 23 -1.75 -3.89 -13.32
C CYS A 23 -3.21 -3.96 -13.78
N ASP A 24 -4.07 -3.11 -13.21
CA ASP A 24 -5.48 -3.05 -13.60
C ASP A 24 -5.66 -2.64 -15.06
N ALA A 25 -4.95 -1.60 -15.53
CA ALA A 25 -5.01 -1.13 -16.91
C ALA A 25 -4.57 -2.20 -17.94
N TYR A 26 -3.65 -3.08 -17.56
CA TYR A 26 -3.15 -4.17 -18.40
C TYR A 26 -3.77 -5.54 -18.07
N HIS A 27 -4.82 -5.58 -17.26
CA HIS A 27 -5.53 -6.81 -16.88
C HIS A 27 -4.63 -7.87 -16.22
N ILE A 28 -3.61 -7.43 -15.47
CA ILE A 28 -2.67 -8.29 -14.75
C ILE A 28 -3.20 -8.54 -13.33
N PRO A 29 -3.39 -9.80 -12.90
CA PRO A 29 -3.81 -10.13 -11.53
C PRO A 29 -2.82 -9.62 -10.47
N LEU A 30 -3.36 -9.21 -9.33
CA LEU A 30 -2.58 -8.68 -8.20
C LEU A 30 -2.43 -9.72 -7.09
N LEU A 31 -1.19 -9.95 -6.67
CA LEU A 31 -0.86 -10.74 -5.47
C LEU A 31 -0.24 -9.82 -4.41
N PHE A 32 -0.90 -9.72 -3.27
CA PHE A 32 -0.43 -8.99 -2.11
C PHE A 32 0.25 -9.95 -1.13
N LEU A 33 1.51 -9.68 -0.79
CA LEU A 33 2.24 -10.38 0.28
C LEU A 33 2.31 -9.45 1.50
N ALA A 34 1.44 -9.69 2.47
CA ALA A 34 1.26 -8.80 3.63
C ALA A 34 2.18 -9.19 4.81
N ASP A 35 3.15 -8.32 5.10
CA ASP A 35 3.93 -8.29 6.34
C ASP A 35 4.09 -6.83 6.80
N VAL A 36 2.96 -6.20 7.10
CA VAL A 36 2.84 -4.76 7.36
C VAL A 36 2.30 -4.54 8.77
N PRO A 37 2.98 -3.75 9.61
CA PRO A 37 2.49 -3.38 10.93
C PRO A 37 1.53 -2.18 10.93
N GLY A 38 1.39 -1.46 9.81
CA GLY A 38 0.53 -0.28 9.67
C GLY A 38 1.21 0.87 8.92
N PHE A 39 0.55 2.03 8.91
CA PHE A 39 1.12 3.28 8.41
C PHE A 39 2.10 3.87 9.42
N MET A 40 3.11 4.59 8.92
CA MET A 40 4.01 5.34 9.78
C MET A 40 3.24 6.46 10.49
N LEU A 41 3.44 6.59 11.81
CA LEU A 41 2.94 7.74 12.56
C LEU A 41 4.06 8.76 12.80
N GLY A 42 3.67 10.05 12.88
CA GLY A 42 4.55 11.12 13.33
C GLY A 42 4.42 12.42 12.51
N THR A 43 4.70 13.55 13.15
CA THR A 43 4.45 14.90 12.59
C THR A 43 5.09 15.13 11.22
N LYS A 44 6.27 14.54 10.96
CA LYS A 44 6.96 14.67 9.67
C LYS A 44 6.19 14.00 8.53
N VAL A 45 5.63 12.81 8.76
CA VAL A 45 4.88 12.07 7.72
C VAL A 45 3.46 12.60 7.56
N GLU A 46 2.86 13.11 8.64
CA GLU A 46 1.58 13.84 8.58
C GLU A 46 1.68 15.08 7.70
N ARG A 47 2.73 15.91 7.91
CA ARG A 47 2.98 17.09 7.06
C ARG A 47 3.31 16.73 5.60
N ALA A 48 3.87 15.55 5.37
CA ALA A 48 4.07 14.99 4.04
C ALA A 48 2.79 14.41 3.42
N GLY A 49 1.64 14.50 4.10
CA GLY A 49 0.34 14.09 3.58
C GLY A 49 0.10 12.58 3.59
N ILE A 50 0.68 11.84 4.54
CA ILE A 50 0.59 10.36 4.56
C ILE A 50 -0.85 9.83 4.48
N ILE A 51 -1.81 10.52 5.09
CA ILE A 51 -3.24 10.16 5.00
C ILE A 51 -3.75 10.25 3.56
N ARG A 52 -3.41 11.31 2.82
CA ARG A 52 -3.80 11.49 1.42
C ARG A 52 -3.18 10.42 0.51
N HIS A 53 -1.89 10.14 0.71
CA HIS A 53 -1.18 9.12 -0.05
C HIS A 53 -1.69 7.70 0.27
N GLY A 54 -1.98 7.42 1.53
CA GLY A 54 -2.61 6.18 1.98
C GLY A 54 -4.01 6.00 1.39
N ALA A 55 -4.84 7.03 1.44
CA ALA A 55 -6.19 7.01 0.86
C ALA A 55 -6.14 6.70 -0.65
N LYS A 56 -5.19 7.29 -1.38
CA LYS A 56 -4.99 6.99 -2.81
C LYS A 56 -4.66 5.53 -3.08
N MET A 57 -3.80 4.91 -2.26
CA MET A 57 -3.50 3.48 -2.36
C MET A 57 -4.74 2.62 -2.10
N ILE A 58 -5.53 2.96 -1.08
CA ILE A 58 -6.75 2.23 -0.72
C ILE A 58 -7.80 2.37 -1.83
N SER A 59 -8.00 3.57 -2.38
CA SER A 59 -8.87 3.80 -3.54
C SER A 59 -8.43 2.98 -4.75
N ALA A 60 -7.15 3.02 -5.13
CA ALA A 60 -6.63 2.21 -6.23
C ALA A 60 -6.89 0.70 -6.03
N MET A 61 -6.67 0.20 -4.82
CA MET A 61 -6.93 -1.21 -4.49
C MET A 61 -8.42 -1.57 -4.55
N GLY A 62 -9.30 -0.66 -4.13
CA GLY A 62 -10.75 -0.84 -4.14
C GLY A 62 -11.39 -0.71 -5.52
N GLU A 63 -10.84 0.17 -6.37
CA GLU A 63 -11.34 0.42 -7.74
C GLU A 63 -10.82 -0.61 -8.75
N ALA A 64 -9.66 -1.24 -8.50
CA ALA A 64 -9.10 -2.24 -9.40
C ALA A 64 -10.09 -3.39 -9.64
N THR A 65 -10.28 -3.77 -10.90
CA THR A 65 -11.23 -4.80 -11.35
C THR A 65 -10.58 -6.16 -11.54
N VAL A 66 -9.26 -6.22 -11.72
CA VAL A 66 -8.50 -7.48 -11.82
C VAL A 66 -8.61 -8.35 -10.55
N PRO A 67 -8.41 -9.68 -10.66
CA PRO A 67 -8.34 -10.56 -9.49
C PRO A 67 -7.26 -10.11 -8.51
N LYS A 68 -7.62 -10.06 -7.22
CA LYS A 68 -6.75 -9.65 -6.12
C LYS A 68 -6.68 -10.78 -5.11
N ILE A 69 -5.49 -11.30 -4.86
CA ILE A 69 -5.23 -12.34 -3.86
C ILE A 69 -4.30 -11.74 -2.80
N SER A 70 -4.59 -11.96 -1.52
CA SER A 70 -3.74 -11.50 -0.42
C SER A 70 -3.29 -12.67 0.44
N ILE A 71 -1.98 -12.78 0.66
CA ILE A 71 -1.35 -13.76 1.53
C ILE A 71 -0.71 -13.00 2.69
N VAL A 72 -1.23 -13.23 3.89
CA VAL A 72 -0.61 -12.72 5.12
C VAL A 72 0.58 -13.61 5.46
N VAL A 73 1.78 -13.04 5.36
CA VAL A 73 3.04 -13.75 5.63
C VAL A 73 3.38 -13.69 7.11
N ARG A 74 3.12 -12.57 7.78
CA ARG A 74 3.40 -12.41 9.22
C ARG A 74 2.56 -11.33 9.88
N LYS A 75 2.93 -10.05 9.72
CA LYS A 75 2.21 -8.94 10.36
C LYS A 75 1.09 -8.46 9.46
N ALA A 76 -0.10 -8.35 10.01
CA ALA A 76 -1.26 -7.74 9.35
C ALA A 76 -2.07 -6.99 10.42
N TYR A 77 -1.48 -5.95 10.98
CA TYR A 77 -2.19 -5.07 11.91
C TYR A 77 -2.92 -3.99 11.10
N ALA A 78 -4.18 -3.75 11.45
CA ALA A 78 -5.03 -2.74 10.81
C ALA A 78 -4.89 -1.38 11.49
N VAL A 79 -4.90 -0.34 10.64
CA VAL A 79 -4.84 1.13 10.90
C VAL A 79 -3.73 1.58 11.85
#